data_AF-A0A7X2D1Y3-F1
#
_entry.id   AF-A0A7X2D1Y3-F1
#
_cell.length_a   1.000
_cell.length_b   1.000
_cell.length_c   1.000
_cell.angle_alpha   90.00
_cell.angle_beta   90.00
_cell.angle_gamma   90.00
#
_symmetry.space_group_name_H-M   'P 1'
#
loop_
_entity.id
_entity.type
_entity.pdbx_description
1 polymer ?
#
loop_
_entity_poly.entity_id
_entity_poly.type
_entity_poly.pdbx_seq_one_letter_code
_entity_poly.pdbx_strand_id
1 'polypeptide(L)'
;MRLVAISDLHLANAANRQALADLPAFPGDWLILGGDVAERFAHVRLAFIEACRRFDRVLWVPGNHELWSVPEMDDDAPPLAGQARYDALVALARAHGVLTPDDPYPVWDGPGGPCIVAPLFLHYDYSFRDAGVAREDVVPWARAAASVCADEMLLRPDPFGSNEAWCEARLRLTEDRLRALDPALPTVLVNHYPLRRDLIHIPRVPRFTPWCGTRRTEDWHRRFNAAVVVSGHLHTRRTDWRDGTRFEEVSLGYPRQWDPARGMAAYLREILPGPG
;
A
#
# COMPACT_ATOMS: atom_id res chain seq x y z
N MET A 1 -11.11 -14.62 14.64
CA MET A 1 -10.04 -13.66 14.36
C MET A 1 -9.31 -14.08 13.10
N ARG A 2 -9.44 -13.25 12.08
CA ARG A 2 -8.71 -13.32 10.81
C ARG A 2 -7.95 -12.01 10.63
N LEU A 3 -6.86 -12.07 9.87
CA LEU A 3 -6.22 -10.89 9.31
C LEU A 3 -6.66 -10.80 7.84
N VAL A 4 -7.38 -9.74 7.48
CA VAL A 4 -7.81 -9.49 6.11
C VAL A 4 -7.16 -8.24 5.54
N ALA A 5 -7.08 -8.13 4.22
CA ALA A 5 -6.48 -7.00 3.53
C ALA A 5 -7.30 -6.56 2.31
N ILE A 6 -7.24 -5.26 2.05
CA ILE A 6 -7.73 -4.61 0.83
C ILE A 6 -6.91 -3.35 0.59
N SER A 7 -6.74 -2.97 -0.68
CA SER A 7 -6.06 -1.74 -1.07
C SER A 7 -6.80 -1.04 -2.21
N ASP A 8 -6.34 0.13 -2.60
CA ASP A 8 -6.80 0.83 -3.80
C ASP A 8 -8.31 1.10 -3.74
N LEU A 9 -8.76 1.63 -2.60
CA LEU A 9 -10.17 1.96 -2.36
C LEU A 9 -10.62 3.17 -3.19
N HIS A 10 -9.71 4.08 -3.55
CA HIS A 10 -9.98 5.24 -4.42
C HIS A 10 -11.26 6.00 -4.04
N LEU A 11 -11.38 6.37 -2.76
CA LEU A 11 -12.60 6.93 -2.17
C LEU A 11 -12.94 8.34 -2.66
N ALA A 12 -12.19 8.95 -3.58
CA ALA A 12 -12.71 10.06 -4.37
C ALA A 12 -13.93 9.65 -5.22
N ASN A 13 -14.03 8.35 -5.57
CA ASN A 13 -15.19 7.82 -6.27
C ASN A 13 -16.37 7.54 -5.33
N ALA A 14 -17.54 8.09 -5.66
CA ALA A 14 -18.75 7.94 -4.85
C ALA A 14 -19.22 6.48 -4.73
N ALA A 15 -19.07 5.65 -5.78
CA ALA A 15 -19.47 4.24 -5.73
C ALA A 15 -18.60 3.45 -4.75
N ASN A 16 -17.29 3.70 -4.74
CA ASN A 16 -16.38 3.06 -3.78
C ASN A 16 -16.65 3.54 -2.34
N ARG A 17 -16.98 4.83 -2.12
CA ARG A 17 -17.43 5.33 -0.80
C ARG A 17 -18.71 4.66 -0.34
N GLN A 18 -19.69 4.51 -1.21
CA GLN A 18 -20.94 3.84 -0.90
C GLN A 18 -20.68 2.38 -0.51
N ALA A 19 -19.83 1.68 -1.26
CA ALA A 19 -19.46 0.30 -0.97
C ALA A 19 -18.72 0.13 0.36
N LEU A 20 -17.92 1.11 0.79
CA LEU A 20 -17.32 1.15 2.12
C LEU A 20 -18.38 1.37 3.21
N ALA A 21 -19.33 2.27 2.98
CA ALA A 21 -20.44 2.53 3.90
C ALA A 21 -21.32 1.27 4.09
N ASP A 22 -21.54 0.51 3.02
CA ASP A 22 -22.34 -0.72 3.01
C ASP A 22 -21.60 -1.96 3.53
N LEU A 23 -20.29 -1.84 3.81
CA LEU A 23 -19.50 -2.94 4.34
C LEU A 23 -20.09 -3.41 5.69
N PRO A 24 -20.26 -4.73 5.95
CA PRO A 24 -20.75 -5.21 7.23
C PRO A 24 -19.67 -5.12 8.32
N ALA A 25 -20.06 -5.34 9.57
CA ALA A 25 -19.11 -5.46 10.68
C ALA A 25 -18.43 -6.84 10.69
N PHE A 26 -17.15 -6.87 11.05
CA PHE A 26 -16.31 -8.07 11.18
C PHE A 26 -15.66 -8.09 12.58
N PRO A 27 -16.46 -8.25 13.65
CA PRO A 27 -15.96 -8.23 15.01
C PRO A 27 -14.90 -9.33 15.22
N GLY A 28 -13.81 -8.99 15.90
CA GLY A 28 -12.70 -9.91 16.13
C GLY A 28 -11.69 -10.02 15.00
N ASP A 29 -11.91 -9.37 13.84
CA ASP A 29 -10.98 -9.41 12.71
C ASP A 29 -10.12 -8.15 12.62
N TRP A 30 -8.92 -8.31 12.07
CA TRP A 30 -7.98 -7.22 11.76
C TRP A 30 -8.06 -6.87 10.28
N LEU A 31 -7.97 -5.58 9.95
CA LEU A 31 -7.93 -5.08 8.57
C LEU A 31 -6.58 -4.42 8.25
N ILE A 32 -6.03 -4.78 7.11
CA ILE A 32 -4.95 -4.04 6.44
C ILE A 32 -5.55 -3.19 5.32
N LEU A 33 -5.30 -1.89 5.37
CA LEU A 33 -5.52 -0.92 4.28
C LEU A 33 -4.18 -0.73 3.53
N GLY A 34 -4.04 -1.41 2.40
CA GLY A 34 -2.80 -1.54 1.62
C GLY A 34 -2.44 -0.35 0.72
N GLY A 35 -2.75 0.88 1.12
CA GLY A 35 -2.53 2.10 0.34
C GLY A 35 -3.61 2.39 -0.71
N ASP A 36 -3.52 3.57 -1.31
CA ASP A 36 -4.47 4.15 -2.27
C ASP A 36 -5.92 4.17 -1.74
N VAL A 37 -6.07 4.56 -0.47
CA VAL A 37 -7.37 4.79 0.16
C VAL A 37 -8.08 5.97 -0.52
N ALA A 38 -7.41 7.13 -0.61
CA ALA A 38 -7.89 8.34 -1.26
C ALA A 38 -6.80 9.39 -1.38
N GLU A 39 -7.02 10.41 -2.21
CA GLU A 39 -6.08 11.53 -2.36
C GLU A 39 -6.22 12.57 -1.24
N ARG A 40 -7.44 12.83 -0.75
CA ARG A 40 -7.75 13.91 0.22
C ARG A 40 -7.87 13.40 1.65
N PHE A 41 -7.44 14.21 2.62
CA PHE A 41 -7.51 13.86 4.04
C PHE A 41 -8.92 13.54 4.53
N ALA A 42 -9.94 14.25 4.02
CA ALA A 42 -11.33 14.01 4.42
C ALA A 42 -11.81 12.59 4.08
N HIS A 43 -11.42 12.05 2.92
CA HIS A 43 -11.78 10.71 2.51
C HIS A 43 -10.94 9.63 3.22
N VAL A 44 -9.64 9.90 3.46
CA VAL A 44 -8.80 9.02 4.27
C VAL A 44 -9.35 8.92 5.70
N ARG A 45 -9.77 10.04 6.30
CA ARG A 45 -10.43 10.10 7.60
C ARG A 45 -11.70 9.26 7.63
N LEU A 46 -12.56 9.40 6.62
CA LEU A 46 -13.77 8.60 6.46
C LEU A 46 -13.42 7.10 6.46
N ALA A 47 -12.38 6.71 5.72
CA ALA A 47 -11.94 5.31 5.67
C ALA A 47 -11.54 4.77 7.05
N PHE A 48 -10.74 5.53 7.81
CA PHE A 48 -10.31 5.13 9.14
C PHE A 48 -11.48 5.01 10.12
N ILE A 49 -12.42 5.96 10.10
CA ILE A 49 -13.64 5.89 10.93
C ILE A 49 -14.45 4.64 10.59
N GLU A 50 -14.74 4.42 9.31
CA GLU A 50 -15.57 3.29 8.89
C GLU A 50 -14.88 1.93 9.13
N ALA A 51 -13.55 1.85 8.93
CA ALA A 51 -12.78 0.65 9.21
C ALA A 51 -12.74 0.33 10.71
N CYS A 52 -12.39 1.29 11.57
CA CYS A 52 -12.34 1.08 13.02
C CYS A 52 -13.72 0.79 13.63
N ARG A 53 -14.81 1.17 12.97
CA ARG A 53 -16.17 0.79 13.38
C ARG A 53 -16.50 -0.69 13.12
N ARG A 54 -15.78 -1.33 12.18
CA ARG A 54 -16.10 -2.67 11.66
C ARG A 54 -15.08 -3.74 12.04
N PHE A 55 -13.84 -3.35 12.35
CA PHE A 55 -12.73 -4.24 12.64
C PHE A 55 -12.10 -3.88 13.98
N ASP A 56 -11.62 -4.87 14.71
CA ASP A 56 -11.03 -4.68 16.05
C ASP A 56 -9.67 -3.99 15.99
N ARG A 57 -8.94 -4.18 14.89
CA ARG A 57 -7.64 -3.54 14.64
C ARG A 57 -7.52 -3.19 13.18
N VAL A 58 -7.02 -1.97 12.92
CA VAL A 58 -6.78 -1.50 11.56
C VAL A 58 -5.32 -1.08 11.44
N LEU A 59 -4.68 -1.55 10.37
CA LEU A 59 -3.35 -1.14 9.95
C LEU A 59 -3.46 -0.46 8.59
N TRP A 60 -2.66 0.57 8.37
CA TRP A 60 -2.62 1.30 7.11
C TRP A 60 -1.17 1.48 6.67
N VAL A 61 -0.97 1.43 5.35
CA VAL A 61 0.25 1.88 4.67
C VAL A 61 -0.13 2.92 3.61
N PRO A 62 0.68 3.95 3.36
CA PRO A 62 0.39 4.91 2.29
C PRO A 62 0.59 4.28 0.90
N GLY A 63 -0.31 4.60 -0.03
CA GLY A 63 -0.04 4.47 -1.46
C GLY A 63 0.48 5.78 -2.06
N ASN A 64 0.64 5.84 -3.38
CA ASN A 64 1.03 7.09 -4.03
C ASN A 64 -0.09 8.12 -3.99
N HIS A 65 -1.36 7.72 -4.05
CA HIS A 65 -2.49 8.63 -4.08
C HIS A 65 -2.62 9.44 -2.79
N GLU A 66 -2.42 8.81 -1.62
CA GLU A 66 -2.40 9.56 -0.36
C GLU A 66 -1.29 10.61 -0.33
N LEU A 67 -0.18 10.40 -1.04
CA LEU A 67 0.97 11.30 -1.09
C LEU A 67 0.84 12.42 -2.14
N TRP A 68 -0.22 12.41 -2.96
CA TRP A 68 -0.47 13.48 -3.91
C TRP A 68 -0.80 14.80 -3.22
N SER A 69 -0.08 15.84 -3.60
CA SER A 69 -0.26 17.21 -3.14
C SER A 69 -1.46 17.87 -3.85
N VAL A 70 -2.67 17.48 -3.45
CA VAL A 70 -3.93 18.00 -4.02
C VAL A 70 -4.61 19.02 -3.09
N PRO A 71 -5.32 20.02 -3.63
CA PRO A 71 -6.16 20.91 -2.82
C PRO A 71 -7.19 20.15 -1.99
N GLU A 72 -7.25 20.48 -0.71
CA GLU A 72 -8.26 19.99 0.22
C GLU A 72 -9.60 20.70 -0.01
N MET A 73 -10.68 20.16 0.55
CA MET A 73 -12.01 20.76 0.40
C MET A 73 -12.17 21.95 1.33
N ASP A 74 -12.63 23.07 0.80
CA ASP A 74 -12.95 24.29 1.55
C ASP A 74 -11.76 24.83 2.37
N ASP A 75 -10.54 24.58 1.89
CA ASP A 75 -9.28 25.08 2.47
C ASP A 75 -8.43 25.74 1.38
N ASP A 76 -8.18 27.04 1.56
CA ASP A 76 -7.37 27.85 0.64
C ASP A 76 -5.86 27.75 0.96
N ALA A 77 -5.47 27.03 2.01
CA ALA A 77 -4.08 26.80 2.33
C ALA A 77 -3.38 25.99 1.22
N PRO A 78 -2.08 26.25 0.95
CA PRO A 78 -1.31 25.42 0.04
C PRO A 78 -1.35 23.93 0.45
N PRO A 79 -1.56 22.99 -0.49
CA PRO A 79 -1.58 21.57 -0.16
C PRO A 79 -0.29 21.12 0.52
N LEU A 80 -0.42 20.30 1.56
CA LEU A 80 0.73 19.60 2.13
C LEU A 80 1.32 18.65 1.07
N ALA A 81 2.65 18.56 1.09
CA ALA A 81 3.46 17.79 0.16
C ALA A 81 4.54 16.99 0.88
N GLY A 82 5.07 15.95 0.22
CA GLY A 82 6.24 15.20 0.66
C GLY A 82 6.13 14.66 2.08
N GLN A 83 7.24 14.73 2.83
CA GLN A 83 7.31 14.23 4.20
C GLN A 83 6.27 14.87 5.11
N ALA A 84 6.01 16.18 4.97
CA ALA A 84 5.02 16.88 5.78
C ALA A 84 3.59 16.33 5.57
N ARG A 85 3.25 15.97 4.32
CA ARG A 85 1.97 15.30 4.02
C ARG A 85 1.90 13.93 4.67
N TYR A 86 2.95 13.12 4.53
CA TYR A 86 3.03 11.80 5.15
C TYR A 86 2.88 11.89 6.68
N ASP A 87 3.58 12.81 7.33
CA ASP A 87 3.52 13.00 8.78
C ASP A 87 2.09 13.38 9.24
N ALA A 88 1.39 14.22 8.46
CA ALA A 88 0.00 14.57 8.72
C ALA A 88 -0.95 13.36 8.55
N LEU A 89 -0.70 12.47 7.57
CA LEU A 89 -1.46 11.23 7.41
C LEU A 89 -1.22 10.25 8.56
N VAL A 90 0.03 10.12 9.02
CA VAL A 90 0.38 9.32 10.21
C VAL A 90 -0.32 9.85 11.45
N ALA A 91 -0.31 11.18 11.65
CA ALA A 91 -1.02 11.81 12.76
C ALA A 91 -2.54 11.56 12.68
N LEU A 92 -3.12 11.64 11.48
CA LEU A 92 -4.53 11.33 11.25
C LEU A 92 -4.86 9.87 11.58
N ALA A 93 -4.05 8.92 11.11
CA ALA A 93 -4.24 7.50 11.41
C ALA A 93 -4.20 7.23 12.92
N ARG A 94 -3.18 7.76 13.62
CA ARG A 94 -3.02 7.63 15.07
C ARG A 94 -4.20 8.23 15.84
N ALA A 95 -4.74 9.37 15.39
CA ALA A 95 -5.92 9.98 16.01
C ALA A 95 -7.18 9.09 15.96
N HIS A 96 -7.22 8.13 15.04
CA HIS A 96 -8.30 7.14 14.91
C HIS A 96 -7.91 5.73 15.39
N GLY A 97 -6.76 5.58 16.06
CA GLY A 97 -6.28 4.29 16.55
C GLY A 97 -5.79 3.32 15.46
N VAL A 98 -5.57 3.82 14.24
CA VAL A 98 -5.03 3.05 13.11
C VAL A 98 -3.52 2.99 13.22
N LEU A 99 -2.96 1.78 13.10
CA LEU A 99 -1.52 1.56 13.09
C LEU A 99 -0.89 1.93 11.76
N THR A 100 0.30 2.51 11.82
CA THR A 100 1.03 3.06 10.68
C THR A 100 2.40 2.38 10.50
N PRO A 101 3.12 2.64 9.39
CA PRO A 101 4.48 2.14 9.21
C PRO A 101 5.48 2.61 10.28
N ASP A 102 5.18 3.70 10.98
CA ASP A 102 6.08 4.32 11.95
C ASP A 102 5.84 3.80 13.38
N ASP A 103 4.72 3.11 13.63
CA ASP A 103 4.39 2.50 14.93
C ASP A 103 5.10 1.14 15.12
N PRO A 104 5.30 0.64 16.35
CA PRO A 104 5.81 -0.71 16.57
C PRO A 104 4.97 -1.76 15.83
N TYR A 105 5.63 -2.71 15.16
CA TYR A 105 4.93 -3.74 14.39
C TYR A 105 4.15 -4.67 15.34
N PRO A 106 2.82 -4.76 15.22
CA PRO A 106 2.02 -5.58 16.10
C PRO A 106 2.24 -7.07 15.82
N VAL A 107 2.05 -7.88 16.86
CA VAL A 107 1.94 -9.34 16.72
C VAL A 107 0.47 -9.69 16.61
N TRP A 108 0.12 -10.39 15.54
CA TRP A 108 -1.16 -11.05 15.39
C TRP A 108 -1.07 -12.46 15.98
N ASP A 109 -1.87 -12.78 16.99
CA ASP A 109 -1.83 -14.00 17.80
C ASP A 109 -3.00 -14.96 17.51
N GLY A 110 -3.51 -14.93 16.27
CA GLY A 110 -4.67 -15.69 15.87
C GLY A 110 -4.39 -17.13 15.44
N PRO A 111 -5.38 -17.78 14.81
CA PRO A 111 -5.24 -19.15 14.31
C PRO A 111 -4.01 -19.30 13.41
N GLY A 112 -3.16 -20.29 13.67
CA GLY A 112 -1.88 -20.47 12.96
C GLY A 112 -0.65 -19.92 13.70
N GLY A 113 -0.84 -19.24 14.84
CA GLY A 113 0.23 -18.82 15.75
C GLY A 113 0.65 -17.37 15.58
N PRO A 114 1.56 -16.88 16.45
CA PRO A 114 1.99 -15.49 16.45
C PRO A 114 2.73 -15.13 15.16
N CYS A 115 2.34 -14.03 14.54
CA CYS A 115 2.96 -13.49 13.33
C CYS A 115 3.08 -11.96 13.44
N ILE A 116 4.25 -11.42 13.10
CA ILE A 116 4.48 -9.97 13.14
C ILE A 116 3.90 -9.35 11.87
N VAL A 117 2.97 -8.41 12.00
CA VAL A 117 2.43 -7.68 10.84
C VAL A 117 3.20 -6.38 10.68
N ALA A 118 3.99 -6.26 9.62
CA ALA A 118 4.87 -5.12 9.37
C ALA A 118 4.29 -4.21 8.28
N PRO A 119 3.54 -3.14 8.63
CA PRO A 119 3.21 -2.06 7.72
C PRO A 119 4.48 -1.30 7.29
N LEU A 120 4.69 -1.18 5.99
CA LEU A 120 5.87 -0.55 5.39
C LEU A 120 5.46 0.64 4.53
N PHE A 121 6.33 1.66 4.49
CA PHE A 121 6.30 2.71 3.47
C PHE A 121 7.69 2.79 2.86
N LEU A 122 7.81 2.32 1.62
CA LEU A 122 9.10 2.15 0.93
C LEU A 122 9.28 3.03 -0.30
N HIS A 123 8.18 3.53 -0.89
CA HIS A 123 8.21 4.29 -2.15
C HIS A 123 8.80 3.47 -3.33
N TYR A 124 9.35 4.15 -4.34
CA TYR A 124 9.96 3.56 -5.52
C TYR A 124 11.16 4.40 -5.99
N ASP A 125 12.05 3.78 -6.76
CA ASP A 125 13.30 4.40 -7.20
C ASP A 125 13.56 4.28 -8.72
N TYR A 126 12.51 3.97 -9.49
CA TYR A 126 12.58 3.74 -10.93
C TYR A 126 13.46 2.55 -11.36
N SER A 127 13.97 1.73 -10.44
CA SER A 127 14.83 0.58 -10.77
C SER A 127 14.09 -0.57 -11.44
N PHE A 128 12.76 -0.59 -11.36
CA PHE A 128 11.91 -1.55 -12.09
C PHE A 128 11.73 -1.23 -13.58
N ARG A 129 12.27 -0.10 -14.06
CA ARG A 129 12.39 0.18 -15.49
C ARG A 129 13.13 -0.93 -16.23
N ASP A 130 12.88 -1.02 -17.54
CA ASP A 130 13.62 -1.92 -18.42
C ASP A 130 15.10 -1.58 -18.42
N ALA A 131 15.97 -2.60 -18.45
CA ALA A 131 17.42 -2.43 -18.34
C ALA A 131 18.02 -1.56 -19.45
N GLY A 132 17.38 -1.50 -20.62
CA GLY A 132 17.78 -0.65 -21.74
C GLY A 132 17.32 0.80 -21.66
N VAL A 133 16.56 1.18 -20.62
CA VAL A 133 16.03 2.54 -20.43
C VAL A 133 16.87 3.24 -19.35
N ALA A 134 17.58 4.29 -19.75
CA ALA A 134 18.31 5.15 -18.81
C ALA A 134 17.31 5.85 -17.87
N ARG A 135 17.78 6.28 -16.69
CA ARG A 135 16.88 6.81 -15.66
C ARG A 135 16.21 8.11 -16.11
N GLU A 136 16.98 8.99 -16.72
CA GLU A 136 16.58 10.26 -17.32
C GLU A 136 15.55 10.08 -18.44
N ASP A 137 15.56 8.93 -19.11
CA ASP A 137 14.68 8.64 -20.26
C ASP A 137 13.35 7.99 -19.87
N VAL A 138 13.15 7.64 -18.59
CA VAL A 138 11.94 6.94 -18.13
C VAL A 138 10.66 7.69 -18.50
N VAL A 139 10.58 8.99 -18.21
CA VAL A 139 9.39 9.80 -18.49
C VAL A 139 9.14 9.95 -19.99
N PRO A 140 10.13 10.35 -20.83
CA PRO A 140 9.99 10.33 -22.29
C PRO A 140 9.57 8.96 -22.85
N TRP A 141 10.19 7.87 -22.38
CA TRP A 141 9.92 6.50 -22.82
C TRP A 141 8.49 6.06 -22.50
N ALA A 142 8.01 6.35 -21.29
CA ALA A 142 6.63 6.06 -20.89
C ALA A 142 5.61 6.94 -21.62
N ARG A 143 5.97 8.23 -21.87
CA ARG A 143 5.13 9.18 -22.63
C ARG A 143 4.87 8.71 -24.05
N ALA A 144 5.85 8.10 -24.71
CA ALA A 144 5.68 7.53 -26.04
C ALA A 144 4.62 6.41 -26.11
N ALA A 145 4.19 5.87 -24.96
CA ALA A 145 3.08 4.91 -24.84
C ALA A 145 1.92 5.43 -23.98
N ALA A 146 1.81 6.76 -23.77
CA ALA A 146 0.78 7.40 -22.95
C ALA A 146 0.63 6.77 -21.54
N SER A 147 1.76 6.37 -20.93
CA SER A 147 1.80 5.61 -19.66
C SER A 147 2.58 6.34 -18.55
N VAL A 148 2.64 7.68 -18.60
CA VAL A 148 3.32 8.48 -17.56
C VAL A 148 2.49 8.46 -16.29
N CYS A 149 3.13 8.17 -15.15
CA CYS A 149 2.47 8.24 -13.85
C CYS A 149 2.13 9.69 -13.46
N ALA A 150 0.94 9.89 -12.89
CA ALA A 150 0.51 11.18 -12.38
C ALA A 150 1.37 11.69 -11.21
N ASP A 151 2.10 10.79 -10.53
CA ASP A 151 3.06 11.13 -9.49
C ASP A 151 4.09 12.16 -9.96
N GLU A 152 4.51 12.11 -11.22
CA GLU A 152 5.44 13.08 -11.82
C GLU A 152 4.94 14.53 -11.74
N MET A 153 3.62 14.69 -11.59
CA MET A 153 2.96 15.99 -11.48
C MET A 153 2.46 16.29 -10.07
N LEU A 154 2.00 15.27 -9.33
CA LEU A 154 1.25 15.46 -8.08
C LEU A 154 2.03 15.05 -6.82
N LEU A 155 3.03 14.18 -6.95
CA LEU A 155 3.86 13.75 -5.83
C LEU A 155 5.11 14.64 -5.77
N ARG A 156 5.45 15.08 -4.56
CA ARG A 156 6.61 15.93 -4.30
C ARG A 156 7.50 15.25 -3.27
N PRO A 157 8.79 15.05 -3.54
CA PRO A 157 9.68 14.29 -2.66
C PRO A 157 10.33 15.13 -1.56
N ASP A 158 9.91 16.37 -1.34
CA ASP A 158 10.50 17.24 -0.33
C ASP A 158 10.47 16.58 1.07
N PRO A 159 11.56 16.67 1.85
CA PRO A 159 12.80 17.42 1.61
C PRO A 159 13.92 16.62 0.92
N PHE A 160 13.67 15.41 0.42
CA PHE A 160 14.70 14.47 -0.02
C PHE A 160 15.31 14.80 -1.39
N GLY A 161 14.71 15.72 -2.16
CA GLY A 161 15.21 16.18 -3.47
C GLY A 161 14.83 15.28 -4.65
N SER A 162 14.57 13.99 -4.44
CA SER A 162 14.00 13.09 -5.45
C SER A 162 13.23 11.92 -4.83
N ASN A 163 12.37 11.26 -5.61
CA ASN A 163 11.65 10.06 -5.17
C ASN A 163 12.62 8.92 -4.82
N GLU A 164 13.72 8.77 -5.56
CA GLU A 164 14.77 7.79 -5.25
C GLU A 164 15.45 8.06 -3.92
N ALA A 165 15.76 9.33 -3.62
CA ALA A 165 16.37 9.72 -2.35
C ALA A 165 15.41 9.48 -1.17
N TRP A 166 14.12 9.72 -1.37
CA TRP A 166 13.10 9.40 -0.36
C TRP A 166 12.95 7.89 -0.18
N CYS A 167 12.85 7.13 -1.28
CA CYS A 167 12.81 5.65 -1.28
C CYS A 167 14.02 5.07 -0.53
N GLU A 168 15.21 5.54 -0.85
CA GLU A 168 16.47 5.15 -0.22
C GLU A 168 16.46 5.42 1.30
N ALA A 169 15.98 6.58 1.74
CA ALA A 169 15.83 6.89 3.16
C ALA A 169 14.83 5.97 3.87
N ARG A 170 13.67 5.70 3.24
CA ARG A 170 12.64 4.79 3.75
C ARG A 170 13.12 3.34 3.82
N LEU A 171 13.88 2.88 2.82
CA LEU A 171 14.47 1.55 2.79
C LEU A 171 15.42 1.33 3.97
N ARG A 172 16.36 2.25 4.22
CA ARG A 172 17.28 2.12 5.37
C ARG A 172 16.55 2.04 6.70
N LEU A 173 15.63 2.98 6.94
CA LEU A 173 14.84 3.02 8.17
C LEU A 173 14.06 1.71 8.38
N THR A 174 13.40 1.23 7.32
CA THR A 174 12.57 0.03 7.40
C THR A 174 13.41 -1.23 7.55
N GLU A 175 14.54 -1.31 6.83
CA GLU A 175 15.47 -2.43 6.92
C GLU A 175 16.05 -2.59 8.33
N ASP A 176 16.44 -1.48 8.98
CA ASP A 176 16.94 -1.51 10.36
C ASP A 176 15.87 -2.02 11.34
N ARG A 177 14.62 -1.58 11.16
CA ARG A 177 13.48 -2.02 11.98
C ARG A 177 13.17 -3.51 11.78
N LEU A 178 13.20 -4.00 10.53
CA LEU A 178 12.96 -5.40 10.22
C LEU A 178 14.09 -6.31 10.75
N ARG A 179 15.35 -5.85 10.72
CA ARG A 179 16.50 -6.58 11.29
C ARG A 179 16.43 -6.71 12.82
N ALA A 180 15.72 -5.81 13.50
CA ALA A 180 15.55 -5.83 14.95
C ALA A 180 14.43 -6.77 15.43
N LEU A 181 13.67 -7.39 14.51
CA LEU A 181 12.60 -8.32 14.87
C LEU A 181 13.15 -9.65 15.37
N ASP A 182 12.33 -10.37 16.14
CA ASP A 182 12.62 -11.75 16.52
C ASP A 182 12.60 -12.64 15.25
N PRO A 183 13.74 -13.20 14.83
CA PRO A 183 13.81 -14.02 13.62
C PRO A 183 13.04 -15.34 13.75
N ALA A 184 12.65 -15.76 14.96
CA ALA A 184 11.87 -16.98 15.18
C ALA A 184 10.39 -16.80 14.78
N LEU A 185 9.89 -15.57 14.73
CA LEU A 185 8.52 -15.29 14.34
C LEU A 185 8.41 -15.06 12.83
N PRO A 186 7.37 -15.61 12.16
CA PRO A 186 7.07 -15.23 10.78
C PRO A 186 6.59 -13.77 10.71
N THR A 187 6.71 -13.18 9.53
CA THR A 187 6.21 -11.83 9.24
C THR A 187 5.12 -11.84 8.17
N VAL A 188 4.23 -10.86 8.24
CA VAL A 188 3.43 -10.38 7.11
C VAL A 188 3.99 -9.02 6.72
N LEU A 189 4.63 -8.93 5.56
CA LEU A 189 5.14 -7.66 5.05
C LEU A 189 4.04 -6.97 4.24
N VAL A 190 3.68 -5.74 4.60
CA VAL A 190 2.64 -4.98 3.92
C VAL A 190 3.25 -3.73 3.30
N ASN A 191 3.23 -3.60 1.99
CA ASN A 191 3.69 -2.40 1.30
C ASN A 191 2.81 -2.16 0.08
N HIS A 192 2.40 -0.92 -0.17
CA HIS A 192 1.53 -0.62 -1.30
C HIS A 192 2.12 -1.10 -2.64
N TYR A 193 3.41 -0.80 -2.88
CA TYR A 193 4.13 -1.28 -4.06
C TYR A 193 4.56 -2.75 -3.90
N PRO A 194 4.50 -3.56 -4.97
CA PRO A 194 5.11 -4.89 -4.97
C PRO A 194 6.58 -4.88 -4.55
N LEU A 195 6.99 -5.83 -3.72
CA LEU A 195 8.40 -5.97 -3.30
C LEU A 195 9.30 -6.63 -4.36
N ARG A 196 8.72 -7.09 -5.48
CA ARG A 196 9.44 -7.82 -6.52
C ARG A 196 8.98 -7.43 -7.91
N ARG A 197 9.94 -7.27 -8.83
CA ARG A 197 9.66 -6.92 -10.22
C ARG A 197 8.88 -7.99 -10.96
N ASP A 198 9.19 -9.27 -10.72
CA ASP A 198 8.56 -10.41 -11.41
C ASP A 198 7.09 -10.66 -11.01
N LEU A 199 6.58 -9.90 -10.03
CA LEU A 199 5.19 -9.92 -9.61
C LEU A 199 4.34 -8.81 -10.25
N ILE A 200 4.96 -7.90 -11.00
CA ILE A 200 4.24 -6.85 -11.71
C ILE A 200 3.55 -7.43 -12.95
N HIS A 201 2.21 -7.48 -12.93
CA HIS A 201 1.39 -8.03 -14.01
C HIS A 201 0.47 -6.98 -14.61
N ILE A 202 1.02 -6.07 -15.41
CA ILE A 202 0.28 -4.97 -16.05
C ILE A 202 0.44 -4.98 -17.58
N PRO A 203 0.01 -6.05 -18.29
CA PRO A 203 0.30 -6.23 -19.71
C PRO A 203 -0.29 -5.16 -20.63
N ARG A 204 -1.29 -4.40 -20.16
CA ARG A 204 -1.91 -3.29 -20.91
C ARG A 204 -1.11 -1.98 -20.82
N VAL A 205 -0.28 -1.83 -19.79
CA VAL A 205 0.52 -0.62 -19.52
C VAL A 205 1.93 -0.98 -19.03
N PRO A 206 2.71 -1.79 -19.78
CA PRO A 206 4.00 -2.30 -19.32
C PRO A 206 5.04 -1.20 -19.07
N ARG A 207 4.88 -0.03 -19.71
CA ARG A 207 5.77 1.12 -19.48
C ARG A 207 5.54 1.84 -18.16
N PHE A 208 4.55 1.43 -17.37
CA PHE A 208 4.30 1.95 -16.03
C PHE A 208 5.15 1.28 -14.94
N THR A 209 5.82 0.16 -15.24
CA THR A 209 6.69 -0.57 -14.30
C THR A 209 7.73 0.27 -13.52
N PRO A 210 8.31 1.38 -14.03
CA PRO A 210 9.27 2.17 -13.26
C PRO A 210 8.70 2.73 -11.94
N TRP A 211 7.40 3.00 -11.86
CA TRP A 211 6.75 3.57 -10.68
C TRP A 211 6.26 2.52 -9.67
N CYS A 212 6.54 1.23 -9.91
CA CYS A 212 5.93 0.13 -9.17
C CYS A 212 6.79 -0.44 -8.04
N GLY A 213 7.88 0.21 -7.63
CA GLY A 213 8.73 -0.22 -6.52
C GLY A 213 10.23 -0.11 -6.78
N THR A 214 11.00 -0.99 -6.12
CA THR A 214 12.47 -0.99 -6.12
C THR A 214 13.03 -2.41 -6.13
N ARG A 215 14.17 -2.62 -6.81
CA ARG A 215 14.90 -3.90 -6.79
C ARG A 215 15.56 -4.20 -5.45
N ARG A 216 15.69 -3.23 -4.55
CA ARG A 216 16.35 -3.41 -3.23
C ARG A 216 15.60 -4.34 -2.29
N THR A 217 14.35 -4.70 -2.61
CA THR A 217 13.46 -5.48 -1.76
C THR A 217 13.17 -6.89 -2.28
N GLU A 218 13.80 -7.31 -3.39
CA GLU A 218 13.44 -8.56 -4.08
C GLU A 218 13.65 -9.84 -3.25
N ASP A 219 14.51 -9.78 -2.23
CA ASP A 219 14.82 -10.86 -1.31
C ASP A 219 14.23 -10.67 0.10
N TRP A 220 13.53 -9.55 0.36
CA TRP A 220 13.04 -9.22 1.71
C TRP A 220 12.06 -10.24 2.27
N HIS A 221 11.25 -10.88 1.41
CA HIS A 221 10.35 -11.95 1.84
C HIS A 221 11.10 -13.12 2.48
N ARG A 222 12.24 -13.53 1.91
CA ARG A 222 13.08 -14.57 2.51
C ARG A 222 13.86 -14.04 3.70
N ARG A 223 14.47 -12.87 3.52
CA ARG A 223 15.42 -12.30 4.49
C ARG A 223 14.78 -11.90 5.81
N PHE A 224 13.47 -11.60 5.78
CA PHE A 224 12.68 -11.22 6.95
C PHE A 224 11.55 -12.21 7.26
N ASN A 225 11.74 -13.48 6.89
CA ASN A 225 10.86 -14.61 7.26
C ASN A 225 9.37 -14.35 6.97
N ALA A 226 9.07 -13.79 5.80
CA ALA A 226 7.71 -13.46 5.41
C ALA A 226 6.93 -14.73 5.05
N ALA A 227 5.86 -14.99 5.82
CA ALA A 227 4.86 -15.97 5.45
C ALA A 227 3.98 -15.45 4.31
N VAL A 228 3.62 -14.16 4.36
CA VAL A 228 2.83 -13.48 3.33
C VAL A 228 3.39 -12.08 3.06
N VAL A 229 3.41 -11.66 1.80
CA VAL A 229 3.62 -10.26 1.39
C VAL A 229 2.35 -9.72 0.78
N VAL A 230 1.88 -8.58 1.25
CA VAL A 230 0.65 -7.91 0.80
C VAL A 230 1.01 -6.63 0.06
N SER A 231 0.46 -6.47 -1.15
CA SER A 231 0.59 -5.25 -1.96
C SER A 231 -0.71 -4.86 -2.67
N GLY A 232 -0.73 -3.66 -3.23
CA GLY A 232 -1.80 -3.12 -4.06
C GLY A 232 -1.24 -2.57 -5.38
N HIS A 233 -1.61 -1.34 -5.71
CA HIS A 233 -1.03 -0.47 -6.74
C HIS A 233 -1.28 -0.89 -8.20
N LEU A 234 -1.23 -2.18 -8.49
CA LEU A 234 -1.27 -2.70 -9.86
C LEU A 234 -2.70 -2.80 -10.41
N HIS A 235 -3.69 -2.83 -9.52
CA HIS A 235 -5.09 -3.13 -9.83
C HIS A 235 -5.26 -4.46 -10.57
N THR A 236 -4.44 -5.45 -10.21
CA THR A 236 -4.45 -6.79 -10.82
C THR A 236 -4.50 -7.87 -9.75
N ARG A 237 -5.57 -7.86 -8.96
CA ARG A 237 -5.83 -8.76 -7.83
C ARG A 237 -5.43 -10.20 -8.14
N ARG A 238 -4.44 -10.72 -7.41
CA ARG A 238 -3.82 -12.01 -7.70
C ARG A 238 -3.14 -12.60 -6.46
N THR A 239 -2.91 -13.90 -6.51
CA THR A 239 -2.12 -14.63 -5.52
C THR A 239 -0.97 -15.32 -6.24
N ASP A 240 0.25 -15.09 -5.78
CA ASP A 240 1.47 -15.68 -6.31
C ASP A 240 2.25 -16.39 -5.20
N TRP A 241 3.16 -17.27 -5.61
CA TRP A 241 4.09 -17.94 -4.71
C TRP A 241 5.51 -17.80 -5.25
N ARG A 242 6.44 -17.34 -4.41
CA ARG A 242 7.88 -17.27 -4.71
C ARG A 242 8.65 -17.74 -3.50
N ASP A 243 9.55 -18.70 -3.73
CA ASP A 243 10.44 -19.23 -2.68
C ASP A 243 9.70 -19.70 -1.41
N GLY A 244 8.48 -20.22 -1.56
CA GLY A 244 7.63 -20.64 -0.44
C GLY A 244 6.82 -19.53 0.24
N THR A 245 7.04 -18.26 -0.08
CA THR A 245 6.23 -17.14 0.42
C THR A 245 5.03 -16.87 -0.49
N ARG A 246 3.87 -16.62 0.11
CA ARG A 246 2.66 -16.17 -0.59
C ARG A 246 2.68 -14.66 -0.81
N PHE A 247 2.36 -14.22 -2.00
CA PHE A 247 2.22 -12.80 -2.36
C PHE A 247 0.77 -12.53 -2.74
N GLU A 248 0.17 -11.51 -2.13
CA GLU A 248 -1.22 -11.14 -2.34
C GLU A 248 -1.30 -9.71 -2.87
N GLU A 249 -1.74 -9.57 -4.11
CA GLU A 249 -2.21 -8.28 -4.63
C GLU A 249 -3.69 -8.17 -4.27
N VAL A 250 -4.03 -7.15 -3.48
CA VAL A 250 -5.34 -7.01 -2.83
C VAL A 250 -6.13 -5.79 -3.28
N SER A 251 -5.80 -5.25 -4.45
CA SER A 251 -6.46 -4.06 -5.00
C SER A 251 -7.95 -4.30 -5.22
N LEU A 252 -8.76 -3.32 -4.82
CA LEU A 252 -10.15 -3.17 -5.28
C LEU A 252 -10.16 -2.46 -6.65
N GLY A 253 -9.52 -1.29 -6.72
CA GLY A 253 -9.42 -0.46 -7.91
C GLY A 253 -10.63 0.46 -8.13
N TYR A 254 -10.63 1.11 -9.30
CA TYR A 254 -11.73 1.98 -9.73
C TYR A 254 -13.02 1.20 -10.01
N PRO A 255 -14.21 1.83 -10.00
CA PRO A 255 -15.50 1.13 -10.13
C PRO A 255 -15.68 0.24 -11.36
N ARG A 256 -14.90 0.45 -12.43
CA ARG A 256 -14.93 -0.39 -13.63
C ARG A 256 -14.05 -1.66 -13.53
N GLN A 257 -13.30 -1.81 -12.45
CA GLN A 257 -12.32 -2.89 -12.25
C GLN A 257 -12.80 -3.95 -11.26
N TRP A 258 -13.93 -3.70 -10.59
CA TRP A 258 -14.58 -4.65 -9.70
C TRP A 258 -16.09 -4.61 -9.92
N ASP A 259 -16.81 -5.61 -9.45
CA ASP A 259 -18.27 -5.73 -9.58
C ASP A 259 -18.98 -5.23 -8.30
N PRO A 260 -19.66 -4.06 -8.35
CA PRO A 260 -20.42 -3.52 -7.22
C PRO A 260 -21.52 -4.43 -6.69
N ALA A 261 -22.11 -5.30 -7.53
CA ALA A 261 -23.18 -6.19 -7.11
C ALA A 261 -22.72 -7.24 -6.09
N ARG A 262 -21.42 -7.54 -6.04
CA ARG A 262 -20.82 -8.45 -5.05
C ARG A 262 -20.53 -7.77 -3.70
N GLY A 263 -20.57 -6.44 -3.66
CA GLY A 263 -20.17 -5.63 -2.50
C GLY A 263 -18.68 -5.69 -2.19
N MET A 264 -18.17 -4.71 -1.43
CA MET A 264 -16.75 -4.62 -1.07
C MET A 264 -16.27 -5.81 -0.23
N ALA A 265 -17.16 -6.38 0.59
CA ALA A 265 -16.84 -7.53 1.46
C ALA A 265 -16.30 -8.74 0.68
N ALA A 266 -16.79 -8.98 -0.54
CA ALA A 266 -16.31 -10.06 -1.41
C ALA A 266 -14.86 -9.88 -1.89
N TYR A 267 -14.29 -8.69 -1.71
CA TYR A 267 -12.94 -8.30 -2.09
C TYR A 267 -12.02 -8.08 -0.87
N LEU A 268 -12.45 -8.45 0.34
CA LEU A 268 -11.52 -8.61 1.46
C LEU A 268 -10.71 -9.89 1.22
N ARG A 269 -9.38 -9.77 1.12
CA ARG A 269 -8.49 -10.94 1.01
C ARG A 269 -8.18 -11.45 2.40
N GLU A 270 -8.38 -12.74 2.65
CA GLU A 270 -7.85 -13.36 3.87
C GLU A 270 -6.33 -13.57 3.76
N ILE A 271 -5.60 -13.03 4.74
CA ILE A 271 -4.13 -13.09 4.82
C ILE A 271 -3.70 -14.14 5.85
N LEU A 272 -4.25 -14.09 7.07
CA LEU A 272 -4.05 -15.12 8.09
C LEU A 272 -5.39 -15.57 8.68
N PRO A 273 -5.60 -16.86 8.97
CA PRO A 273 -4.67 -17.99 8.77
C PRO A 273 -4.36 -18.29 7.29
N GLY A 274 -5.12 -17.69 6.37
CA GLY A 274 -4.97 -17.83 4.93
C GLY A 274 -6.10 -18.67 4.34
N PRO A 275 -6.33 -18.57 3.01
CA PRO A 275 -7.36 -19.38 2.37
C PRO A 275 -7.07 -20.86 2.61
N GLY A 276 -8.06 -21.58 3.16
CA GLY A 276 -8.02 -23.03 3.31
C GLY A 276 -8.09 -23.78 1.98
#